data_AF-A0A1A2RGR5-F1
#
_entry.id   AF-A0A1A2RGR5-F1
#
_cell.length_a   1.000
_cell.length_b   1.000
_cell.length_c   1.000
_cell.angle_alpha   90.00
_cell.angle_beta   90.00
_cell.angle_gamma   90.00
#
_symmetry.space_group_name_H-M   'P 1'
#
loop_
_entity.id
_entity.type
_entity.pdbx_description
1 polymer ?
#
loop_
_entity_poly.entity_id
_entity_poly.type
_entity_poly.pdbx_seq_one_letter_code
_entity_poly.pdbx_strand_id
1 'polypeptide(L)' 'MNRVPLIVGVAVVALLAVLAMPIKQRCGAPGFACASTLDNDGNIRYYYEVEPAGVYLAEIVTGTNIALYYTSGEDLIRAR' A
#
# COMPACT_ATOMS: atom_id res chain seq x y z
N MET A 1 14.53 -16.13 36.30
CA MET A 1 13.73 -15.08 35.62
C MET A 1 13.26 -15.60 34.27
N ASN A 2 11.95 -15.67 34.06
CA ASN A 2 11.37 -16.11 32.79
C ASN A 2 11.47 -14.98 31.76
N ARG A 3 12.18 -15.21 30.65
CA ARG A 3 12.37 -14.20 29.58
C ARG A 3 11.28 -14.25 28.52
N VAL A 4 10.40 -15.26 28.56
CA VAL A 4 9.29 -15.43 27.61
C VAL A 4 8.45 -14.16 27.41
N PRO A 5 7.97 -13.43 28.45
CA PRO A 5 7.15 -12.25 28.22
C PRO A 5 7.90 -11.13 27.47
N LEU A 6 9.20 -10.99 27.71
CA LEU A 6 10.04 -10.02 26.99
C LEU A 6 10.16 -10.40 25.51
N ILE A 7 10.44 -11.68 25.22
CA ILE A 7 10.57 -12.18 23.84
C ILE A 7 9.27 -11.98 23.07
N VAL A 8 8.13 -12.31 23.68
CA VAL A 8 6.80 -12.11 23.07
C VAL A 8 6.56 -10.63 22.79
N GLY A 9 6.87 -9.75 23.75
CA GLY A 9 6.71 -8.30 23.57
C GLY A 9 7.53 -7.77 22.38
N VAL A 10 8.80 -8.16 22.29
CA VAL A 10 9.68 -7.77 21.18
C VAL A 10 9.16 -8.30 19.84
N ALA A 11 8.71 -9.55 19.79
CA ALA A 11 8.16 -10.14 18.57
C ALA A 11 6.91 -9.41 18.08
N VAL A 12 6.00 -9.04 18.99
CA VAL A 12 4.79 -8.27 18.64
C VAL A 12 5.15 -6.89 18.09
N VAL A 13 6.07 -6.17 18.74
CA VAL A 13 6.50 -4.85 18.26
C VAL A 13 7.17 -4.95 16.89
N ALA A 14 8.01 -5.95 16.67
CA ALA A 14 8.65 -6.19 15.38
C ALA A 14 7.62 -6.47 14.27
N LEU A 15 6.61 -7.30 14.56
CA LEU A 15 5.54 -7.60 13.62
C LEU A 15 4.74 -6.33 13.23
N LEU A 16 4.36 -5.52 14.23
CA LEU A 16 3.67 -4.26 13.98
C LEU A 16 4.50 -3.28 13.14
N ALA A 17 5.82 -3.24 13.37
CA ALA A 17 6.72 -2.41 12.57
C ALA A 17 6.76 -2.86 11.10
N VAL A 18 6.76 -4.17 10.82
CA VAL A 18 6.68 -4.69 9.45
C VAL A 18 5.33 -4.33 8.81
N LEU A 19 4.22 -4.50 9.53
CA LEU A 19 2.88 -4.17 9.02
C LEU A 19 2.69 -2.66 8.77
N ALA A 20 3.45 -1.80 9.45
CA ALA A 20 3.46 -0.36 9.25
C ALA A 20 4.43 0.10 8.14
N MET A 21 5.19 -0.80 7.50
CA MET A 21 6.08 -0.41 6.42
C MET A 21 5.30 0.16 5.24
N PRO A 22 5.75 1.28 4.64
CA PRO A 22 5.06 1.90 3.51
C PRO A 22 5.23 1.06 2.25
N ILE A 23 4.12 0.72 1.60
CA ILE A 23 4.07 0.09 0.28
C ILE A 23 3.35 1.03 -0.68
N LYS A 24 3.91 1.21 -1.88
CA LYS A 24 3.27 1.98 -2.94
C LYS A 24 2.37 1.07 -3.76
N GLN A 25 1.07 1.27 -3.68
CA GLN A 25 0.04 0.63 -4.49
C GLN A 25 -0.43 1.56 -5.60
N ARG A 26 -0.67 1.01 -6.80
CA ARG A 26 -1.31 1.74 -7.89
C ARG A 26 -2.77 1.35 -7.95
N CYS A 27 -3.60 2.31 -8.35
CA CYS A 27 -5.03 2.11 -8.58
C CYS A 27 -5.83 1.76 -7.33
N GLY A 28 -5.36 2.22 -6.17
CA GLY A 28 -6.05 2.14 -4.88
C GLY A 28 -5.88 0.78 -4.20
N ALA A 29 -6.11 -0.33 -4.91
CA ALA A 29 -6.05 -1.67 -4.33
C ALA A 29 -5.39 -2.70 -5.27
N PRO A 30 -4.84 -3.81 -4.74
CA PRO A 30 -4.20 -4.85 -5.54
C PRO A 30 -5.15 -5.45 -6.57
N GLY A 31 -4.72 -5.45 -7.83
CA GLY A 31 -5.49 -5.98 -8.96
C GLY A 31 -6.53 -5.03 -9.53
N PHE A 32 -6.67 -3.83 -8.98
CA PHE A 32 -7.56 -2.81 -9.53
C PHE A 32 -6.89 -2.13 -10.73
N ALA A 33 -7.71 -1.72 -11.70
CA ALA A 33 -7.26 -0.96 -12.86
C ALA A 33 -7.77 0.48 -12.76
N CYS A 34 -6.86 1.44 -12.93
CA CYS A 34 -7.21 2.84 -13.04
C CYS A 34 -7.80 3.10 -14.43
N ALA A 35 -8.95 3.79 -14.49
CA ALA A 35 -9.35 4.45 -15.73
C ALA A 35 -8.43 5.67 -15.94
N SER A 36 -7.45 5.56 -16.84
CA SER A 36 -6.59 6.67 -17.26
C SER A 36 -6.79 6.93 -18.75
N THR A 37 -6.96 8.20 -19.10
CA THR A 37 -6.78 8.70 -20.48
C THR A 37 -5.37 9.25 -20.65
N LEU A 38 -4.93 9.42 -21.90
CA LEU A 38 -3.76 10.22 -22.22
C LEU A 38 -4.07 11.70 -21.95
N ASP A 39 -3.12 12.42 -21.38
CA ASP A 39 -3.14 13.88 -21.35
C ASP A 39 -2.69 14.49 -22.70
N ASN A 40 -2.76 15.82 -22.80
CA ASN A 40 -2.38 16.55 -24.02
C ASN A 40 -0.90 16.38 -24.40
N ASP A 41 -0.06 15.96 -23.44
CA ASP A 41 1.36 15.70 -23.63
C ASP A 41 1.66 14.22 -23.94
N GLY A 42 0.61 13.38 -24.03
CA GLY A 42 0.71 11.95 -24.32
C GLY A 42 1.13 11.10 -23.12
N ASN A 43 0.91 11.55 -21.89
CA ASN A 43 1.20 10.79 -20.67
C ASN A 43 -0.06 10.11 -20.12
N ILE A 44 0.14 8.92 -19.57
CA ILE A 44 -0.82 8.15 -18.78
C ILE A 44 -0.63 8.53 -17.31
N ARG A 45 -1.73 8.82 -16.61
CA ARG A 45 -1.75 9.18 -15.19
C ARG A 45 -2.22 8.00 -14.36
N TYR A 46 -1.34 7.51 -13.49
CA TYR A 46 -1.69 6.43 -12.57
C TYR A 46 -1.84 6.97 -11.16
N TYR A 47 -3.07 6.93 -10.63
CA TYR A 47 -3.29 7.17 -9.22
C TYR A 47 -2.55 6.11 -8.38
N TYR A 48 -1.90 6.55 -7.31
CA TYR A 48 -1.23 5.67 -6.37
C TYR A 48 -1.51 6.09 -4.92
N GLU A 49 -1.42 5.11 -4.04
CA GLU A 49 -1.49 5.26 -2.59
C GLU A 49 -0.24 4.66 -1.97
N VAL A 50 0.31 5.29 -0.94
CA VAL A 50 1.35 4.74 -0.09
C VAL A 50 0.70 4.36 1.20
N GLU A 51 0.54 3.06 1.41
CA GLU A 51 -0.25 2.49 2.50
C GLU A 51 0.60 1.57 3.39
N PRO A 52 0.16 1.29 4.62
CA PRO A 52 0.80 0.28 5.45
C PRO A 52 0.72 -1.10 4.78
N ALA A 53 1.79 -1.87 4.85
CA ALA A 53 1.82 -3.26 4.37
C ALA A 53 0.69 -4.12 4.93
N GLY A 54 0.22 -3.84 6.15
CA GLY A 54 -0.94 -4.50 6.73
C GLY A 54 -2.26 -4.18 6.02
N VAL A 55 -2.45 -2.95 5.52
CA VAL A 55 -3.62 -2.57 4.72
C VAL A 55 -3.58 -3.30 3.40
N TYR A 56 -2.44 -3.24 2.69
CA TYR A 56 -2.21 -3.99 1.45
C TYR A 56 -2.59 -5.47 1.56
N LEU A 57 -2.13 -6.14 2.63
CA LEU A 57 -2.46 -7.54 2.89
C LEU A 57 -3.95 -7.74 3.18
N ALA A 58 -4.58 -6.82 3.91
CA ALA A 58 -6.02 -6.89 4.18
C ALA A 58 -6.83 -6.74 2.88
N GLU A 59 -6.45 -5.83 1.99
CA GLU A 59 -7.11 -5.63 0.70
C GLU A 59 -7.00 -6.86 -0.22
N ILE A 60 -5.87 -7.58 -0.20
CA ILE A 60 -5.74 -8.87 -0.91
C ILE A 60 -6.77 -9.87 -0.39
N VAL A 61 -6.94 -9.93 0.93
CA VAL A 61 -7.82 -10.91 1.58
C VAL A 61 -9.29 -10.55 1.38
N THR A 62 -9.64 -9.26 1.47
CA THR A 62 -11.03 -8.80 1.36
C THR A 62 -11.47 -8.54 -0.07
N GLY A 63 -10.53 -8.29 -0.99
CA GLY A 63 -10.82 -7.86 -2.36
C GLY A 63 -11.46 -6.47 -2.45
N THR A 64 -11.31 -5.66 -1.40
CA THR A 64 -11.89 -4.31 -1.30
C THR A 64 -10.79 -3.27 -1.22
N ASN A 65 -11.07 -2.07 -1.70
CA ASN A 65 -10.24 -0.90 -1.40
C ASN A 65 -10.54 -0.40 0.03
N ILE A 66 -9.51 -0.36 0.87
CA ILE A 66 -9.52 0.20 2.21
C ILE A 66 -8.81 1.56 2.12
N ALA A 67 -9.56 2.65 2.23
CA ALA A 67 -9.02 4.02 2.16
C ALA A 67 -8.21 4.43 3.41
N LEU A 68 -7.15 3.67 3.73
CA LEU A 68 -6.21 3.92 4.83
C LEU A 68 -4.79 3.92 4.26
N TYR A 69 -4.29 5.12 3.97
CA TYR A 69 -2.97 5.35 3.40
C TYR A 69 -2.25 6.48 4.13
N TYR A 70 -0.93 6.48 4.08
CA TYR A 70 -0.09 7.57 4.59
C TYR A 70 -0.11 8.79 3.66
N THR A 71 -0.08 8.55 2.34
CA THR A 71 -0.14 9.59 1.31
C THR A 71 -0.66 9.01 0.01
N SER A 72 -1.21 9.84 -0.87
CA SER A 72 -1.60 9.48 -2.22
C SER A 72 -1.08 10.48 -3.25
N GLY A 73 -1.14 10.14 -4.54
CA GLY A 73 -0.67 10.99 -5.62
C GLY A 73 -0.85 10.36 -7.00
N GLU A 74 -0.17 10.92 -8.00
CA GLU A 74 -0.22 10.44 -9.38
C GLU A 74 1.19 10.21 -9.95
N ASP A 75 1.38 9.07 -10.60
CA ASP A 75 2.56 8.77 -11.41
C ASP A 75 2.28 9.13 -12.88
N LEU A 76 3.22 9.82 -13.53
CA LEU A 76 3.16 10.13 -14.96
C LEU A 76 4.03 9.15 -15.74
N ILE A 77 3.45 8.48 -16.73
CA ILE A 77 4.17 7.55 -17.61
C ILE A 77 3.86 7.91 -19.06
N ARG A 78 4.89 8.19 -19.85
CA ARG A 78 4.72 8.50 -21.28
C ARG A 78 4.23 7.26 -22.04
N ALA A 79 3.17 7.40 -22.82
CA ALA A 79 2.76 6.33 -23.73
C ALA A 79 3.79 6.16 -24.85
N ARG A 80 4.14 4.90 -25.12
CA ARG A 80 5.12 4.53 -26.14
C ARG A 80 4.46 4.32 -27.49
#